data_AF-A0A964QGV4-F1
#
_entry.id   AF-A0A964QGV4-F1
#
_cell.length_a   1.000
_cell.length_b   1.000
_cell.length_c   1.000
_cell.angle_alpha   90.00
_cell.angle_beta   90.00
_cell.angle_gamma   90.00
#
_symmetry.space_group_name_H-M   'P 1'
#
loop_
_entity.id
_entity.type
_entity.pdbx_description
1 polymer ?
#
loop_
_entity_poly.entity_id
_entity_poly.type
_entity_poly.pdbx_seq_one_letter_code
_entity_poly.pdbx_strand_id
1 'polypeptide(L)'
;MASRTPSKVRLTLTVFLCTLLQATPVSADLWVIFPLRQEVMELSQWVPEAGDSLLVDRDSNIGYLLHANGGFTSFPVATGQRRIVRYIGRTYNATTPLASWKAMSSEKKGDRITFGKSGRFLRLSMEDDTTFERTPYGIHSHAYIQTMLREDDRYRSMGCILVSEDVLDVIVETFEVNNDTLNVKTAAGLGNESISYKFLREKMGML
;
A
#
# COMPACT_ATOMS: atom_id res chain seq x y z
N MET A 1 58.80 -62.60 -43.36
CA MET A 1 59.34 -62.03 -44.61
C MET A 1 59.32 -60.51 -44.48
N ALA A 2 60.49 -59.88 -44.64
CA ALA A 2 60.78 -58.47 -44.97
C ALA A 2 59.82 -57.37 -44.46
N SER A 3 60.23 -56.55 -43.48
CA SER A 3 61.06 -55.32 -43.61
C SER A 3 60.24 -54.06 -43.88
N ARG A 4 60.44 -53.05 -43.01
CA ARG A 4 60.65 -51.61 -43.30
C ARG A 4 60.37 -50.76 -42.06
N THR A 5 61.43 -50.31 -41.40
CA THR A 5 61.55 -48.97 -40.79
C THR A 5 61.74 -47.93 -41.91
N PRO A 6 61.80 -46.60 -41.66
CA PRO A 6 61.49 -45.78 -40.47
C PRO A 6 60.63 -44.53 -40.79
N SER A 7 60.14 -43.80 -39.79
CA SER A 7 60.02 -42.33 -39.92
C SER A 7 60.06 -41.61 -38.58
N LYS A 8 61.11 -40.80 -38.42
CA LYS A 8 61.27 -39.81 -37.36
C LYS A 8 60.16 -38.75 -37.52
N VAL A 9 59.40 -38.49 -36.45
CA VAL A 9 58.56 -37.29 -36.37
C VAL A 9 59.12 -36.42 -35.25
N ARG A 10 59.60 -35.24 -35.65
CA ARG A 10 59.96 -34.13 -34.75
C ARG A 10 58.68 -33.64 -34.07
N LEU A 11 58.62 -33.71 -32.74
CA LEU A 11 57.64 -32.94 -31.97
C LEU A 11 58.18 -31.52 -31.79
N THR A 12 57.68 -30.60 -32.60
CA THR A 12 57.88 -29.16 -32.43
C THR A 12 57.00 -28.70 -31.27
N LEU A 13 57.62 -28.29 -30.18
CA LEU A 13 56.97 -27.66 -29.04
C LEU A 13 56.35 -26.34 -29.51
N THR A 14 55.03 -26.34 -29.72
CA THR A 14 54.30 -25.11 -30.03
C THR A 14 53.73 -24.57 -28.72
N VAL A 15 54.41 -23.57 -28.17
CA VAL A 15 53.87 -22.71 -27.12
C VAL A 15 52.84 -21.80 -27.78
N PHE A 16 51.55 -22.10 -27.64
CA PHE A 16 50.50 -21.13 -27.91
C PHE A 16 49.97 -20.55 -26.61
N LEU A 17 50.26 -19.26 -26.50
CA LEU A 17 49.85 -18.27 -25.52
C LEU A 17 48.36 -18.43 -25.15
N CYS A 18 48.09 -18.89 -23.93
CA CYS A 18 46.76 -18.89 -23.35
C CYS A 18 46.37 -17.43 -23.07
N THR A 19 45.67 -16.80 -24.01
CA THR A 19 45.11 -15.46 -23.78
C THR A 19 43.87 -15.63 -22.91
N LEU A 20 44.03 -15.43 -21.61
CA LEU A 20 42.93 -15.26 -20.67
C LEU A 20 42.11 -14.04 -21.11
N LEU A 21 41.02 -14.26 -21.84
CA LEU A 21 39.92 -13.29 -21.89
C LEU A 21 39.34 -13.24 -20.47
N GLN A 22 39.76 -12.24 -19.69
CA GLN A 22 39.04 -11.90 -18.47
C GLN A 22 37.69 -11.34 -18.90
N ALA A 23 36.65 -12.18 -18.78
CA ALA A 23 35.28 -11.71 -18.76
C ALA A 23 35.14 -10.83 -17.52
N THR A 24 35.07 -9.52 -17.71
CA THR A 24 34.70 -8.62 -16.63
C THR A 24 33.23 -8.91 -16.29
N PRO A 25 32.89 -9.20 -15.01
CA PRO A 25 31.50 -9.24 -14.63
C PRO A 25 30.97 -7.81 -14.74
N VAL A 26 30.08 -7.57 -15.70
CA VAL A 26 29.22 -6.39 -15.69
C VAL A 26 28.20 -6.60 -14.57
N SER A 27 28.66 -6.48 -13.32
CA SER A 27 27.79 -6.26 -12.18
C SER A 27 27.64 -4.75 -12.04
N ALA A 28 26.78 -4.19 -12.88
CA ALA A 28 26.22 -2.89 -12.62
C ALA A 28 24.83 -3.16 -12.07
N ASP A 29 24.73 -3.17 -10.74
CA ASP A 29 23.48 -2.94 -10.04
C ASP A 29 22.85 -1.67 -10.62
N LEU A 30 21.96 -1.84 -11.60
CA LEU A 30 21.06 -0.80 -12.07
C LEU A 30 20.03 -0.62 -10.96
N TRP A 31 20.43 0.05 -9.89
CA TRP A 31 19.50 0.79 -9.06
C TRP A 31 18.88 1.81 -10.00
N VAL A 32 17.69 1.48 -10.54
CA VAL A 32 16.85 2.47 -11.20
C VAL A 32 16.48 3.45 -10.10
N ILE A 33 17.27 4.52 -9.99
CA ILE A 33 16.96 5.66 -9.14
C ILE A 33 15.79 6.35 -9.84
N PHE A 34 14.58 5.90 -9.54
CA PHE A 34 13.40 6.69 -9.85
C PHE A 34 13.56 8.01 -9.09
N PRO A 35 13.52 9.16 -9.77
CA PRO A 35 13.52 10.42 -9.06
C PRO A 35 12.30 10.43 -8.13
N LEU A 36 12.53 10.71 -6.85
CA LEU A 36 11.46 10.88 -5.87
C LEU A 36 10.52 11.98 -6.37
N ARG A 37 9.36 11.59 -6.89
CA ARG A 37 8.35 12.49 -7.43
C ARG A 37 7.63 13.13 -6.25
N GLN A 38 8.19 14.17 -5.64
CA GLN A 38 7.54 14.89 -4.54
C GLN A 38 6.41 15.78 -5.07
N GLU A 39 5.33 15.16 -5.54
CA GLU A 39 4.22 15.85 -6.20
C GLU A 39 2.90 15.49 -5.54
N VAL A 40 2.09 16.52 -5.29
CA VAL A 40 0.66 16.36 -5.01
C VAL A 40 -0.02 16.00 -6.32
N MET A 41 -0.75 14.89 -6.34
CA MET A 41 -1.48 14.40 -7.51
C MET A 41 -2.98 14.54 -7.27
N GLU A 42 -3.72 14.90 -8.32
CA GLU A 42 -5.17 14.80 -8.28
C GLU A 42 -5.58 13.32 -8.24
N LEU A 43 -6.62 12.98 -7.45
CA LEU A 43 -7.08 11.59 -7.33
C LEU A 43 -7.45 10.98 -8.70
N SER A 44 -7.99 11.79 -9.61
CA SER A 44 -8.34 11.37 -10.97
C SER A 44 -7.14 10.99 -11.85
N GLN A 45 -5.92 11.37 -11.43
CA GLN A 45 -4.66 11.03 -12.09
C GLN A 45 -3.90 9.94 -11.35
N TRP A 46 -4.45 9.43 -10.25
CA TRP A 46 -3.84 8.37 -9.46
C TRP A 46 -3.87 7.06 -10.25
N VAL A 47 -2.70 6.45 -10.43
CA VAL A 47 -2.56 5.13 -11.04
C VAL A 47 -1.94 4.23 -9.99
N PRO A 48 -2.67 3.27 -9.42
CA PRO A 48 -2.13 2.42 -8.36
C PRO A 48 -0.81 1.75 -8.71
N GLU A 49 0.16 1.80 -7.79
CA GLU A 49 1.47 1.18 -7.93
C GLU A 49 1.75 0.19 -6.78
N ALA A 50 2.64 -0.76 -7.02
CA ALA A 50 3.08 -1.68 -5.98
C ALA A 50 3.88 -0.93 -4.90
N GLY A 51 3.55 -1.18 -3.62
CA GLY A 51 4.13 -0.50 -2.46
C GLY A 51 3.34 0.72 -1.99
N ASP A 52 2.23 1.07 -2.68
CA ASP A 52 1.34 2.14 -2.25
C ASP A 52 0.80 1.90 -0.84
N SER A 53 0.57 2.97 -0.09
CA SER A 53 0.09 2.90 1.29
C SER A 53 -0.97 3.97 1.57
N LEU A 54 -1.81 3.72 2.58
CA LEU A 54 -2.89 4.62 2.99
C LEU A 54 -2.64 5.18 4.39
N LEU A 55 -2.60 6.51 4.51
CA LEU A 55 -2.63 7.21 5.79
C LEU A 55 -3.99 7.88 5.99
N VAL A 56 -4.59 7.75 7.16
CA VAL A 56 -5.82 8.45 7.52
C VAL A 56 -5.56 9.34 8.72
N ASP A 57 -5.70 10.64 8.52
CA ASP A 57 -5.82 11.60 9.60
C ASP A 57 -7.24 11.57 10.16
N ARG A 58 -7.37 10.98 11.34
CA ARG A 58 -8.65 10.85 12.03
C ARG A 58 -9.17 12.21 12.50
N ASP A 59 -8.33 13.17 12.84
CA ASP A 59 -8.77 14.43 13.45
C ASP A 59 -9.19 15.48 12.42
N SER A 60 -8.58 15.47 11.24
CA SER A 60 -9.01 16.31 10.10
C SER A 60 -9.96 15.58 9.14
N ASN A 61 -10.17 14.28 9.33
CA ASN A 61 -10.99 13.44 8.45
C ASN A 61 -10.54 13.51 6.98
N ILE A 62 -9.23 13.35 6.77
CA ILE A 62 -8.58 13.28 5.45
C ILE A 62 -7.81 11.97 5.33
N GLY A 63 -7.97 11.31 4.18
CA GLY A 63 -7.16 10.17 3.76
C GLY A 63 -6.11 10.61 2.76
N TYR A 64 -4.97 9.93 2.77
CA TYR A 64 -3.86 10.14 1.86
C TYR A 64 -3.42 8.79 1.29
N LEU A 65 -3.39 8.67 -0.03
CA LEU A 65 -2.68 7.58 -0.71
C LEU A 65 -1.29 8.07 -1.07
N LEU A 66 -0.30 7.22 -0.81
CA LEU A 66 1.12 7.51 -1.02
C LEU A 66 1.71 6.46 -1.94
N HIS A 67 2.33 6.89 -3.03
CA HIS A 67 3.19 6.04 -3.84
C HIS A 67 4.50 5.81 -3.13
N ALA A 68 5.09 4.62 -3.26
CA ALA A 68 6.44 4.37 -2.77
C ALA A 68 7.48 5.32 -3.41
N ASN A 69 7.20 5.79 -4.63
CA ASN A 69 8.07 6.62 -5.46
C ASN A 69 8.07 8.13 -5.12
N GLY A 70 7.23 8.61 -4.19
CA GLY A 70 7.19 10.04 -3.83
C GLY A 70 5.85 10.73 -4.00
N GLY A 71 4.99 10.23 -4.88
CA GLY A 71 3.69 10.86 -5.16
C GLY A 71 2.71 10.68 -4.00
N PHE A 72 1.82 11.65 -3.79
CA PHE A 72 0.67 11.45 -2.91
C PHE A 72 -0.56 12.21 -3.39
N THR A 73 -1.74 11.70 -3.01
CA THR A 73 -3.01 12.39 -3.18
C THR A 73 -3.78 12.43 -1.86
N SER A 74 -4.85 13.20 -1.79
CA SER A 74 -5.69 13.31 -0.59
C SER A 74 -7.17 13.32 -0.94
N PHE A 75 -8.00 12.84 -0.03
CA PHE A 75 -9.44 12.79 -0.21
C PHE A 75 -10.17 12.84 1.14
N PRO A 76 -11.43 13.32 1.17
CA PRO A 76 -12.21 13.33 2.39
C PRO A 76 -12.56 11.91 2.83
N VAL A 77 -12.57 11.66 4.13
CA VAL A 77 -13.06 10.42 4.74
C VAL A 77 -14.07 10.72 5.83
N ALA A 78 -14.85 9.73 6.26
CA ALA A 78 -15.58 9.77 7.52
C ALA A 78 -15.12 8.66 8.45
N THR A 79 -14.91 8.97 9.73
CA THR A 79 -14.39 8.02 10.74
C THR A 79 -15.41 7.82 11.87
N GLY A 80 -15.02 7.08 12.90
CA GLY A 80 -15.88 6.77 14.05
C GLY A 80 -16.43 8.00 14.77
N GLN A 81 -17.68 7.90 15.26
CA GLN A 81 -18.44 8.93 15.99
C GLN A 81 -17.85 9.45 17.31
N ARG A 82 -16.72 8.92 17.79
CA ARG A 82 -16.02 9.38 19.02
C ARG A 82 -16.87 9.40 20.29
N ARG A 83 -17.83 8.48 20.37
CA ARG A 83 -18.74 8.36 21.52
C ARG A 83 -19.07 6.91 21.80
N ILE A 84 -19.57 6.66 23.00
CA ILE A 84 -20.18 5.38 23.33
C ILE A 84 -21.47 5.23 22.54
N VAL A 85 -21.56 4.13 21.79
CA VAL A 85 -22.76 3.74 21.04
C VAL A 85 -23.27 2.41 21.56
N ARG A 86 -24.58 2.18 21.38
CA ARG A 86 -25.19 0.87 21.55
C ARG A 86 -25.69 0.38 20.20
N TYR A 87 -25.04 -0.66 19.66
CA TYR A 87 -25.33 -1.20 18.33
C TYR A 87 -25.36 -2.72 18.37
N ILE A 88 -26.43 -3.32 17.85
CA ILE A 88 -26.67 -4.77 17.81
C ILE A 88 -26.36 -5.44 19.17
N GLY A 89 -26.92 -4.88 20.24
CA GLY A 89 -26.77 -5.42 21.61
C GLY A 89 -25.40 -5.20 22.25
N ARG A 90 -24.44 -4.57 21.58
CA ARG A 90 -23.12 -4.23 22.13
C ARG A 90 -23.06 -2.76 22.50
N THR A 91 -22.36 -2.44 23.58
CA THR A 91 -22.03 -1.07 23.97
C THR A 91 -20.52 -0.89 23.89
N TYR A 92 -20.07 0.05 23.06
CA TYR A 92 -18.64 0.28 22.86
C TYR A 92 -18.37 1.72 22.40
N ASN A 93 -17.10 2.14 22.51
CA ASN A 93 -16.66 3.43 21.99
C ASN A 93 -16.46 3.33 20.47
N ALA A 94 -17.32 4.00 19.70
CA ALA A 94 -17.23 4.07 18.24
C ALA A 94 -16.16 5.06 17.77
N THR A 95 -14.97 5.04 18.35
CA THR A 95 -13.81 5.79 17.87
C THR A 95 -13.01 4.90 16.93
N THR A 96 -12.65 5.41 15.73
CA THR A 96 -11.67 4.71 14.89
C THR A 96 -10.33 4.66 15.63
N PRO A 97 -9.79 3.45 15.92
CA PRO A 97 -8.56 3.34 16.70
C PRO A 97 -7.37 3.96 15.96
N LEU A 98 -6.37 4.42 16.73
CA LEU A 98 -5.08 4.85 16.18
C LEU A 98 -4.16 3.64 16.17
N ALA A 99 -3.79 3.17 14.99
CA ALA A 99 -2.94 2.00 14.84
C ALA A 99 -2.33 1.94 13.43
N SER A 100 -1.31 1.10 13.30
CA SER A 100 -0.91 0.55 12.02
C SER A 100 -1.69 -0.72 11.75
N TRP A 101 -2.21 -0.82 10.53
CA TRP A 101 -3.07 -1.89 10.08
C TRP A 101 -2.52 -2.49 8.79
N LYS A 102 -2.95 -3.72 8.55
CA LYS A 102 -2.84 -4.36 7.25
C LYS A 102 -4.23 -4.74 6.77
N ALA A 103 -4.62 -4.25 5.59
CA ALA A 103 -5.74 -4.82 4.88
C ALA A 103 -5.25 -6.10 4.18
N MET A 104 -5.91 -7.22 4.43
CA MET A 104 -5.50 -8.53 3.88
C MET A 104 -6.67 -9.32 3.30
N SER A 105 -7.88 -8.77 3.33
CA SER A 105 -9.04 -9.41 2.72
C SER A 105 -10.04 -8.38 2.23
N SER A 106 -10.61 -8.67 1.06
CA SER A 106 -11.73 -7.96 0.48
C SER A 106 -12.97 -8.86 0.56
N GLU A 107 -14.06 -8.31 1.08
CA GLU A 107 -15.32 -9.02 1.27
C GLU A 107 -16.46 -8.26 0.59
N LYS A 108 -17.51 -8.99 0.18
CA LYS A 108 -18.76 -8.39 -0.29
C LYS A 108 -19.87 -8.62 0.74
N LYS A 109 -20.40 -7.53 1.28
CA LYS A 109 -21.46 -7.50 2.28
C LYS A 109 -22.80 -7.18 1.63
N GLY A 110 -23.85 -7.84 2.13
CA GLY A 110 -25.21 -7.70 1.60
C GLY A 110 -25.94 -6.42 2.01
N ASP A 111 -25.65 -5.90 3.20
CA ASP A 111 -26.29 -4.68 3.71
C ASP A 111 -25.80 -3.44 2.96
N ARG A 112 -26.61 -2.98 2.01
CA ARG A 112 -26.29 -1.83 1.15
C ARG A 112 -26.41 -0.48 1.84
N ILE A 113 -26.99 -0.42 3.04
CA ILE A 113 -26.99 0.82 3.83
C ILE A 113 -25.58 1.01 4.40
N THR A 114 -25.15 0.05 5.23
CA THR A 114 -23.86 0.14 5.91
C THR A 114 -22.67 0.09 4.96
N PHE A 115 -22.72 -0.79 3.95
CA PHE A 115 -21.58 -1.08 3.06
C PHE A 115 -21.69 -0.44 1.67
N GLY A 116 -22.63 0.48 1.50
CA GLY A 116 -22.82 1.20 0.24
C GLY A 116 -23.35 0.32 -0.89
N LYS A 117 -23.38 0.89 -2.09
CA LYS A 117 -23.98 0.23 -3.26
C LYS A 117 -23.13 -0.95 -3.70
N SER A 118 -21.80 -0.86 -3.64
CA SER A 118 -20.93 -1.98 -4.03
C SER A 118 -20.95 -3.12 -3.01
N GLY A 119 -21.18 -2.79 -1.73
CA GLY A 119 -21.09 -3.74 -0.62
C GLY A 119 -19.65 -4.14 -0.29
N ARG A 120 -18.64 -3.54 -0.94
CA ARG A 120 -17.23 -3.90 -0.74
C ARG A 120 -16.76 -3.48 0.64
N PHE A 121 -15.95 -4.33 1.24
CA PHE A 121 -15.39 -4.11 2.56
C PHE A 121 -13.97 -4.67 2.60
N LEU A 122 -12.97 -3.79 2.71
CA LEU A 122 -11.60 -4.20 2.99
C LEU A 122 -11.42 -4.31 4.49
N ARG A 123 -11.15 -5.52 4.99
CA ARG A 123 -10.98 -5.75 6.43
C ARG A 123 -9.59 -5.37 6.88
N LEU A 124 -9.53 -4.63 7.98
CA LEU A 124 -8.27 -4.27 8.63
C LEU A 124 -7.95 -5.27 9.74
N SER A 125 -6.68 -5.68 9.79
CA SER A 125 -6.07 -6.40 10.92
C SER A 125 -4.95 -5.53 11.49
N MET A 126 -4.69 -5.64 12.79
CA MET A 126 -3.56 -4.92 13.39
C MET A 126 -2.25 -5.46 12.80
N GLU A 127 -1.28 -4.59 12.54
CA GLU A 127 -0.01 -5.01 11.90
C GLU A 127 0.84 -5.93 12.78
N ASP A 128 0.81 -5.74 14.10
CA ASP A 128 1.55 -6.54 15.09
C ASP A 128 0.82 -7.83 15.49
N ASP A 129 -0.38 -8.05 14.97
CA ASP A 129 -1.18 -9.22 15.30
C ASP A 129 -0.78 -10.42 14.44
N THR A 130 0.09 -11.24 15.02
CA THR A 130 0.55 -12.52 14.44
C THR A 130 -0.56 -13.57 14.29
N THR A 131 -1.73 -13.36 14.89
CA THR A 131 -2.88 -14.25 14.77
C THR A 131 -3.82 -13.85 13.64
N PHE A 132 -3.58 -12.69 13.00
CA PHE A 132 -4.43 -12.09 11.99
C PHE A 132 -5.91 -12.07 12.42
N GLU A 133 -6.19 -11.74 13.68
CA GLU A 133 -7.54 -11.73 14.19
C GLU A 133 -8.41 -10.80 13.35
N ARG A 134 -9.60 -11.30 12.99
CA ARG A 134 -10.56 -10.55 12.19
C ARG A 134 -11.15 -9.44 13.04
N THR A 135 -10.61 -8.23 12.89
CA THR A 135 -11.19 -7.06 13.55
C THR A 135 -12.52 -6.71 12.88
N PRO A 136 -13.45 -6.04 13.60
CA PRO A 136 -14.67 -5.52 12.99
C PRO A 136 -14.40 -4.31 12.08
N TYR A 137 -13.19 -3.75 12.08
CA TYR A 137 -12.83 -2.54 11.37
C TYR A 137 -12.51 -2.82 9.90
N GLY A 138 -12.81 -1.84 9.06
CA GLY A 138 -12.54 -1.92 7.64
C GLY A 138 -12.66 -0.58 6.94
N ILE A 139 -12.38 -0.62 5.64
CA ILE A 139 -12.59 0.48 4.71
C ILE A 139 -13.74 0.08 3.79
N HIS A 140 -14.77 0.93 3.71
CA HIS A 140 -15.92 0.70 2.84
C HIS A 140 -16.67 1.98 2.54
N SER A 141 -17.66 1.91 1.65
CA SER A 141 -18.59 3.01 1.42
C SER A 141 -19.88 2.88 2.24
N HIS A 142 -20.77 3.85 2.12
CA HIS A 142 -22.05 3.91 2.83
C HIS A 142 -23.14 4.48 1.90
N ALA A 143 -24.41 4.10 2.08
CA ALA A 143 -25.50 4.59 1.22
C ALA A 143 -25.62 6.12 1.20
N TYR A 144 -25.30 6.77 2.32
CA TYR A 144 -25.33 8.23 2.48
C TYR A 144 -23.93 8.88 2.49
N ILE A 145 -22.93 8.21 1.92
CA ILE A 145 -21.55 8.67 2.00
C ILE A 145 -21.36 10.10 1.48
N GLN A 146 -22.02 10.45 0.37
CA GLN A 146 -21.89 11.78 -0.22
C GLN A 146 -22.42 12.89 0.69
N THR A 147 -23.40 12.60 1.55
CA THR A 147 -23.85 13.54 2.58
C THR A 147 -22.83 13.60 3.70
N MET A 148 -22.38 12.45 4.21
CA MET A 148 -21.41 12.36 5.30
C MET A 148 -20.08 13.08 4.98
N LEU A 149 -19.60 13.01 3.74
CA LEU A 149 -18.34 13.63 3.33
C LEU A 149 -18.43 15.13 3.08
N ARG A 150 -19.64 15.68 2.91
CA ARG A 150 -19.86 17.13 2.71
C ARG A 150 -19.96 17.91 4.03
N GLU A 151 -20.14 17.21 5.14
CA GLU A 151 -20.23 17.83 6.45
C GLU A 151 -18.83 18.16 7.00
N ASP A 152 -18.72 19.23 7.79
CA ASP A 152 -17.47 19.61 8.45
C ASP A 152 -17.08 18.58 9.53
N ASP A 153 -18.07 18.07 10.25
CA ASP A 153 -17.91 17.00 11.23
C ASP A 153 -18.22 15.63 10.59
N ARG A 154 -17.15 14.92 10.22
CA ARG A 154 -17.20 13.61 9.57
C ARG A 154 -16.97 12.44 10.54
N TYR A 155 -17.29 12.61 11.83
CA TYR A 155 -17.37 11.51 12.80
C TYR A 155 -18.71 10.77 12.69
N ARG A 156 -18.87 9.93 11.65
CA ARG A 156 -20.16 9.32 11.29
C ARG A 156 -20.21 7.80 11.36
N SER A 157 -19.06 7.12 11.29
CA SER A 157 -19.02 5.66 11.28
C SER A 157 -19.13 5.07 12.70
N MET A 158 -19.30 3.75 12.76
CA MET A 158 -19.23 3.00 14.02
C MET A 158 -17.81 2.51 14.35
N GLY A 159 -16.78 3.09 13.71
CA GLY A 159 -15.36 2.76 13.91
C GLY A 159 -14.58 2.52 12.61
N CYS A 160 -15.26 2.14 11.52
CA CYS A 160 -14.67 1.96 10.19
C CYS A 160 -14.20 3.28 9.56
N ILE A 161 -13.38 3.19 8.51
CA ILE A 161 -13.05 4.32 7.64
C ILE A 161 -14.04 4.27 6.47
N LEU A 162 -14.78 5.36 6.28
CA LEU A 162 -15.76 5.49 5.20
C LEU A 162 -15.23 6.40 4.12
N VAL A 163 -15.34 5.95 2.87
CA VAL A 163 -14.89 6.65 1.66
C VAL A 163 -15.97 6.62 0.60
N SER A 164 -15.94 7.56 -0.33
CA SER A 164 -16.80 7.53 -1.52
C SER A 164 -16.51 6.30 -2.38
N GLU A 165 -17.45 5.90 -3.24
CA GLU A 165 -17.30 4.67 -4.03
C GLU A 165 -16.14 4.77 -5.04
N ASP A 166 -15.88 5.95 -5.60
CA ASP A 166 -14.75 6.23 -6.50
C ASP A 166 -13.40 6.15 -5.78
N VAL A 167 -13.31 6.69 -4.56
CA VAL A 167 -12.12 6.50 -3.72
C VAL A 167 -11.96 5.02 -3.34
N LEU A 168 -13.07 4.32 -3.07
CA LEU A 168 -13.04 2.89 -2.76
C LEU A 168 -12.57 2.06 -3.97
N ASP A 169 -12.95 2.43 -5.20
CA ASP A 169 -12.45 1.82 -6.43
C ASP A 169 -10.93 1.90 -6.47
N VAL A 170 -10.36 3.10 -6.30
CA VAL A 170 -8.91 3.32 -6.28
C VAL A 170 -8.24 2.49 -5.19
N ILE A 171 -8.76 2.50 -3.96
CA ILE A 171 -8.19 1.73 -2.84
C ILE A 171 -8.22 0.22 -3.10
N VAL A 172 -9.29 -0.30 -3.70
CA VAL A 172 -9.41 -1.72 -4.07
C VAL A 172 -8.38 -2.08 -5.14
N GLU A 173 -8.24 -1.26 -6.19
CA GLU A 173 -7.23 -1.48 -7.23
C GLU A 173 -5.81 -1.43 -6.64
N THR A 174 -5.54 -0.49 -5.72
CA THR A 174 -4.28 -0.44 -4.98
C THR A 174 -4.03 -1.70 -4.18
N PHE A 175 -5.04 -2.21 -3.47
CA PHE A 175 -4.95 -3.47 -2.72
C PHE A 175 -4.60 -4.65 -3.64
N GLU A 176 -5.23 -4.73 -4.82
CA GLU A 176 -4.99 -5.79 -5.80
C GLU A 176 -3.57 -5.71 -6.39
N VAL A 177 -3.11 -4.53 -6.79
CA VAL A 177 -1.74 -4.30 -7.32
C VAL A 177 -0.67 -4.59 -6.26
N ASN A 178 -0.99 -4.41 -4.98
CA ASN A 178 -0.14 -4.75 -3.84
C ASN A 178 -0.22 -6.23 -3.42
N ASN A 179 -0.59 -7.13 -4.34
CA ASN A 179 -0.73 -8.57 -4.10
C ASN A 179 -1.72 -8.88 -2.96
N ASP A 180 -2.91 -8.30 -3.04
CA ASP A 180 -3.99 -8.46 -2.06
C ASP A 180 -3.58 -8.03 -0.64
N THR A 181 -2.78 -6.97 -0.53
CA THR A 181 -2.43 -6.37 0.75
C THR A 181 -2.43 -4.84 0.66
N LEU A 182 -2.73 -4.15 1.76
CA LEU A 182 -2.54 -2.70 1.82
C LEU A 182 -2.10 -2.30 3.23
N ASN A 183 -0.99 -1.57 3.31
CA ASN A 183 -0.55 -0.97 4.56
C ASN A 183 -1.41 0.28 4.81
N VAL A 184 -2.07 0.31 5.97
CA VAL A 184 -2.97 1.40 6.35
C VAL A 184 -2.55 1.91 7.72
N LYS A 185 -2.52 3.22 7.92
CA LYS A 185 -2.29 3.80 9.24
C LYS A 185 -3.35 4.82 9.58
N THR A 186 -3.84 4.79 10.81
CA THR A 186 -4.73 5.81 11.36
C THR A 186 -3.96 6.63 12.39
N ALA A 187 -3.79 7.91 12.12
CA ALA A 187 -3.08 8.85 12.99
C ALA A 187 -4.06 9.87 13.59
N ALA A 188 -3.74 10.36 14.78
CA ALA A 188 -4.41 11.53 15.35
C ALA A 188 -3.70 12.77 14.84
N GLY A 189 -4.40 13.59 14.04
CA GLY A 189 -4.02 14.96 13.72
C GLY A 189 -2.64 15.11 13.11
N LEU A 190 -2.59 15.43 11.82
CA LEU A 190 -1.32 15.76 11.17
C LEU A 190 -0.81 17.17 11.52
N GLY A 191 -1.53 17.92 12.35
CA GLY A 191 -1.14 19.25 12.81
C GLY A 191 -1.25 20.33 11.73
N ASN A 192 -0.71 21.51 12.02
CA ASN A 192 -0.69 22.66 11.09
C ASN A 192 0.55 22.68 10.19
N GLU A 193 1.33 21.59 10.18
CA GLU A 193 2.51 21.51 9.33
C GLU A 193 2.12 21.45 7.85
N SER A 194 2.97 22.00 6.99
CA SER A 194 2.78 21.89 5.55
C SER A 194 2.84 20.41 5.15
N ILE A 195 1.71 19.87 4.70
CA ILE A 195 1.62 18.48 4.24
C ILE A 195 2.57 18.28 3.06
N SER A 196 3.54 17.38 3.25
CA SER A 196 4.52 16.99 2.25
C SER A 196 4.68 15.47 2.26
N TYR A 197 5.13 14.89 1.15
CA TYR A 197 5.36 13.44 1.08
C TYR A 197 6.29 12.93 2.19
N LYS A 198 7.39 13.64 2.45
CA LYS A 198 8.35 13.29 3.51
C LYS A 198 7.66 13.22 4.87
N PHE A 199 6.86 14.23 5.20
CA PHE A 199 6.10 14.29 6.43
C PHE A 199 5.10 13.11 6.52
N LEU A 200 4.35 12.84 5.45
CA LEU A 200 3.37 11.74 5.44
C LEU A 200 4.06 10.37 5.62
N ARG A 201 5.22 10.14 5.00
CA ARG A 201 6.00 8.90 5.20
C ARG A 201 6.54 8.75 6.62
N GLU A 202 7.01 9.84 7.23
CA GLU A 202 7.44 9.82 8.63
C GLU A 202 6.27 9.44 9.53
N LYS A 203 5.07 10.01 9.28
CA LYS A 203 3.86 9.65 10.02
C LYS A 203 3.44 8.21 9.78
N MET A 204 3.68 7.67 8.59
CA MET A 204 3.52 6.24 8.31
C MET A 204 4.52 5.36 9.06
N GLY A 205 5.67 5.89 9.50
CA GLY A 205 6.75 5.12 10.14
C GLY A 205 7.64 4.40 9.11
N MET A 206 7.78 4.99 7.92
CA MET A 206 8.52 4.41 6.78
C MET A 206 9.86 5.12 6.52
N LEU A 207 10.29 5.98 7.45
CA LEU A 207 11.55 6.72 7.44
C LEU A 207 12.25 6.61 8.80
#